data_AF-A0A1G6W538-F1
#
_entry.id   AF-A0A1G6W538-F1
#
_cell.length_a   1.000
_cell.length_b   1.000
_cell.length_c   1.000
_cell.angle_alpha   90.00
_cell.angle_beta   90.00
_cell.angle_gamma   90.00
#
_symmetry.space_group_name_H-M   'P 1'
#
loop_
_entity.id
_entity.type
_entity.pdbx_description
1 polymer ?
#
loop_
_entity_poly.entity_id
_entity_poly.type
_entity_poly.pdbx_seq_one_letter_code
_entity_poly.pdbx_strand_id
1 'polypeptide(L)'
;MSCWLFLILPVSAFAGWLIHWIAGNYFMNRYLPRQDAPLAAKAGHWAGQLMKQSFNIEQKISDPALIEKAMPSIEKHIDDFLNVKLKEEIPMLAMFIGNKTTDKIREVFIDQLKTLFPQVMLQLTANLKNELNPEQIVTRQLTEKPLSSLMKKDMAAQLRRYRNAGLLYGLVIGLVNLVLLCFVL
;
A
#
# COMPACT_ATOMS: atom_id res chain seq x y z
N MET A 1 44.01 45.76 22.51
CA MET A 1 42.67 45.14 22.42
C MET A 1 42.70 44.15 21.27
N SER A 2 42.61 42.86 21.57
CA SER A 2 42.89 41.80 20.59
C SER A 2 41.73 41.62 19.62
N CYS A 3 41.82 42.21 18.42
CA CYS A 3 40.87 42.02 17.31
C CYS A 3 40.63 40.54 16.95
N TRP A 4 41.51 39.64 17.39
CA TRP A 4 41.40 38.20 17.19
C TRP A 4 40.21 37.55 17.92
N LEU A 5 39.67 38.16 18.98
CA LEU A 5 38.50 37.63 19.70
C LEU A 5 37.22 37.65 18.86
N PHE A 6 37.10 38.58 17.90
CA PHE A 6 35.93 38.65 17.01
C PHE A 6 35.91 37.54 15.95
N LEU A 7 37.04 36.85 15.70
CA LEU A 7 37.10 35.70 14.79
C LEU A 7 36.38 34.46 15.33
N ILE A 8 36.12 34.38 16.64
CA ILE A 8 35.45 33.23 17.26
C ILE A 8 33.99 33.11 16.78
N LEU A 9 33.30 34.24 16.55
CA LEU A 9 31.91 34.28 16.10
C LEU A 9 31.67 33.65 14.72
N PRO A 10 32.39 34.07 13.64
CA PRO A 10 32.21 33.45 12.33
C PRO A 10 32.71 32.01 12.30
N VAL A 11 33.74 31.66 13.09
CA VAL A 11 34.27 30.29 13.17
C VAL A 11 33.25 29.35 13.83
N SER A 12 32.60 29.75 14.92
CA SER A 12 31.58 28.93 15.58
C SER A 12 30.31 28.81 14.73
N ALA A 13 29.90 29.89 14.04
CA ALA A 13 28.79 29.86 13.10
C ALA A 13 29.06 28.90 11.93
N PHE A 14 30.27 28.94 11.38
CA PHE A 14 30.69 28.03 10.31
C PHE A 14 30.79 26.59 10.79
N ALA A 15 31.36 26.33 11.98
CA ALA A 15 31.44 25.00 12.57
C ALA A 15 30.04 24.41 12.82
N GLY A 16 29.12 25.20 13.37
CA GLY A 16 27.73 24.79 13.60
C GLY A 16 27.01 24.42 12.31
N TRP A 17 27.14 25.25 11.28
CA TRP A 17 26.61 24.95 9.95
C TRP A 17 27.22 23.68 9.35
N LEU A 18 28.54 23.51 9.45
CA LEU A 18 29.27 22.36 8.89
C LEU A 18 28.83 21.05 9.55
N ILE A 19 28.71 21.02 10.87
CA ILE A 19 28.24 19.85 11.63
C ILE A 19 26.83 19.44 11.17
N HIS A 20 25.91 20.40 11.07
CA HIS A 20 24.54 20.13 10.64
C HIS A 20 24.45 19.71 9.17
N TRP A 21 25.32 20.23 8.31
CA TRP A 21 25.43 19.79 6.92
C TRP A 21 25.92 18.35 6.81
N ILE A 22 26.99 17.99 7.53
CA ILE A 22 27.53 16.62 7.56
C ILE A 22 26.47 15.65 8.09
N ALA A 23 25.82 15.99 9.21
CA ALA A 23 24.79 15.15 9.82
C ALA A 23 23.61 14.90 8.87
N GLY A 24 23.10 15.96 8.23
CA GLY A 24 22.01 15.85 7.27
C GLY A 24 22.39 14.99 6.05
N ASN A 25 23.57 15.24 5.46
CA ASN A 25 24.02 14.48 4.30
C ASN A 25 24.26 12.99 4.64
N TYR A 26 24.83 12.70 5.81
CA TYR A 26 25.03 11.33 6.29
C TYR A 26 23.71 10.60 6.50
N PHE A 27 22.74 11.25 7.17
CA PHE A 27 21.42 10.66 7.39
C PHE A 27 20.73 10.31 6.06
N MET A 28 20.73 11.25 5.12
CA MET A 28 20.04 11.10 3.85
C MET A 28 20.68 10.03 2.95
N ASN A 29 22.02 10.01 2.84
CA ASN A 29 22.71 9.15 1.87
C ASN A 29 23.12 7.80 2.42
N ARG A 30 23.32 7.68 3.74
CA ARG A 30 23.85 6.46 4.37
C ARG A 30 22.83 5.78 5.27
N TYR A 31 22.13 6.53 6.12
CA TYR A 31 21.22 5.94 7.11
C TYR A 31 19.88 5.55 6.49
N LEU A 32 19.24 6.46 5.74
CA LEU A 32 17.92 6.23 5.15
C LEU A 32 17.88 5.02 4.20
N PRO A 33 18.84 4.83 3.26
CA PRO A 33 18.80 3.68 2.35
C PRO A 33 19.05 2.34 3.06
N ARG A 34 19.80 2.35 4.18
CA ARG A 34 20.01 1.14 5.00
C ARG A 34 18.72 0.66 5.66
N GLN A 35 17.74 1.55 5.82
CA GLN A 35 16.46 1.20 6.42
C GLN A 35 15.42 0.73 5.39
N ASP A 36 15.70 0.80 4.09
CA ASP A 36 14.72 0.41 3.07
C ASP A 36 14.30 -1.06 3.19
N ALA A 37 15.25 -1.98 3.37
CA ALA A 37 14.95 -3.40 3.53
C ALA A 37 14.07 -3.73 4.76
N PRO A 38 14.41 -3.29 5.99
CA PRO A 38 13.54 -3.53 7.14
C PRO A 38 12.21 -2.76 7.07
N LEU A 39 12.17 -1.59 6.43
CA LEU A 39 10.92 -0.85 6.21
C LEU A 39 10.01 -1.56 5.20
N ALA A 40 10.56 -2.10 4.13
CA ALA A 40 9.82 -2.91 3.15
C ALA A 40 9.19 -4.14 3.81
N ALA A 41 9.95 -4.86 4.64
CA ALA A 41 9.44 -6.02 5.38
C ALA A 41 8.33 -5.64 6.37
N LYS A 42 8.51 -4.55 7.14
CA LYS A 42 7.48 -4.06 8.09
C LYS A 42 6.22 -3.59 7.37
N ALA A 43 6.38 -2.85 6.27
CA ALA A 43 5.27 -2.37 5.45
C ALA A 43 4.52 -3.54 4.79
N GLY A 44 5.25 -4.54 4.29
CA GLY A 44 4.68 -5.78 3.79
C GLY A 44 3.86 -6.51 4.87
N HIS A 45 4.45 -6.75 6.03
CA HIS A 45 3.76 -7.42 7.13
C HIS A 45 2.51 -6.66 7.58
N TRP A 46 2.58 -5.33 7.66
CA TRP A 46 1.44 -4.48 7.99
C TRP A 46 0.34 -4.54 6.92
N ALA A 47 0.71 -4.52 5.63
CA ALA A 47 -0.24 -4.70 4.53
C ALA A 47 -0.90 -6.09 4.55
N GLY A 48 -0.14 -7.13 4.90
CA GLY A 48 -0.65 -8.48 5.11
C GLY A 48 -1.66 -8.57 6.24
N GLN A 49 -1.38 -7.95 7.38
CA GLN A 49 -2.31 -7.89 8.50
C GLN A 49 -3.58 -7.09 8.15
N LEU A 50 -3.43 -5.93 7.51
CA LEU A 50 -4.56 -5.12 7.06
C LEU A 50 -5.44 -5.88 6.08
N MET A 51 -4.88 -6.59 5.11
CA MET A 51 -5.68 -7.38 4.16
C MET A 51 -6.42 -8.51 4.91
N LYS A 52 -5.75 -9.24 5.80
CA LYS A 52 -6.43 -10.28 6.61
C LYS A 52 -7.59 -9.72 7.45
N GLN A 53 -7.43 -8.51 7.99
CA GLN A 53 -8.43 -7.88 8.86
C GLN A 53 -9.58 -7.20 8.08
N SER A 54 -9.28 -6.57 6.94
CA SER A 54 -10.25 -5.79 6.16
C SER A 54 -10.96 -6.60 5.07
N PHE A 55 -10.29 -7.61 4.54
CA PHE A 55 -10.78 -8.46 3.46
C PHE A 55 -11.12 -9.84 4.00
N ASN A 56 -12.22 -9.92 4.76
CA ASN A 56 -12.93 -11.20 4.95
C ASN A 56 -13.70 -11.56 3.66
N ILE A 57 -12.96 -11.70 2.55
CA ILE A 57 -13.50 -11.92 1.21
C ILE A 57 -14.35 -13.19 1.19
N GLU A 58 -13.89 -14.23 1.89
CA GLU A 58 -14.61 -15.50 2.07
C GLU A 58 -16.04 -15.26 2.57
N GLN A 59 -16.18 -14.38 3.57
CA GLN A 59 -17.47 -14.05 4.17
C GLN A 59 -18.33 -13.14 3.27
N LYS A 60 -17.72 -12.18 2.58
CA LYS A 60 -18.44 -11.29 1.63
C LYS A 60 -18.88 -12.01 0.36
N ILE A 61 -18.08 -12.94 -0.15
CA ILE A 61 -18.37 -13.67 -1.38
C ILE A 61 -19.39 -14.80 -1.15
N SER A 62 -19.40 -15.38 0.05
CA SER A 62 -20.43 -16.34 0.46
C SER A 62 -21.73 -15.67 0.91
N ASP A 63 -21.81 -14.34 0.87
CA ASP A 63 -22.99 -13.60 1.29
C ASP A 63 -24.16 -13.88 0.33
N PRO A 64 -25.27 -14.46 0.82
CA PRO A 64 -26.46 -14.72 0.01
C PRO A 64 -26.98 -13.47 -0.72
N ALA A 65 -26.80 -12.28 -0.14
CA ALA A 65 -27.26 -11.02 -0.72
C ALA A 65 -26.55 -10.64 -2.03
N LEU A 66 -25.30 -11.08 -2.22
CA LEU A 66 -24.56 -10.88 -3.48
C LEU A 66 -25.10 -11.80 -4.59
N ILE A 67 -25.46 -13.03 -4.22
CA ILE A 67 -26.04 -14.02 -5.12
C ILE A 67 -27.42 -13.54 -5.57
N GLU A 68 -28.26 -13.10 -4.64
CA GLU A 68 -29.60 -12.56 -4.96
C GLU A 68 -29.54 -11.39 -5.94
N LYS A 69 -28.55 -10.51 -5.83
CA LYS A 69 -28.34 -9.41 -6.79
C LYS A 69 -27.93 -9.89 -8.18
N ALA A 70 -27.20 -11.00 -8.26
CA ALA A 70 -26.79 -11.59 -9.53
C ALA A 70 -27.89 -12.44 -10.16
N MET A 71 -28.87 -12.93 -9.37
CA MET A 71 -29.90 -13.85 -9.84
C MET A 71 -30.68 -13.39 -11.07
N PRO A 72 -31.15 -12.13 -11.18
CA PRO A 72 -31.89 -11.69 -12.36
C PRO A 72 -31.09 -11.80 -13.66
N SER A 73 -29.77 -11.57 -13.60
CA SER A 73 -28.89 -11.70 -14.77
C SER A 73 -28.66 -13.17 -15.15
N ILE A 74 -28.55 -14.04 -14.15
CA ILE A 74 -28.36 -15.47 -14.32
C ILE A 74 -29.63 -16.09 -14.93
N GLU A 75 -30.81 -15.74 -14.40
CA GLU A 75 -32.11 -16.19 -14.92
C GLU A 75 -32.26 -15.83 -16.39
N LYS A 76 -31.90 -14.59 -16.77
CA LYS A 76 -31.91 -14.17 -18.17
C LYS A 76 -31.01 -15.00 -19.08
N HIS A 77 -29.83 -15.41 -18.61
CA HIS A 77 -28.92 -16.26 -19.40
C HIS A 77 -29.42 -17.70 -19.49
N ILE A 78 -30.05 -18.22 -18.42
CA ILE A 78 -30.69 -19.53 -18.46
C ILE A 78 -31.86 -19.53 -19.46
N ASP A 79 -32.65 -18.46 -19.48
CA ASP A 79 -33.76 -18.30 -20.42
C ASP A 79 -33.30 -18.23 -21.87
N ASP A 80 -32.26 -17.46 -22.15
CA ASP A 80 -31.67 -17.37 -23.47
C ASP A 80 -31.09 -18.73 -23.90
N PHE A 81 -30.40 -19.42 -22.99
CA PHE A 81 -29.85 -20.74 -23.27
C PHE A 81 -30.95 -21.75 -23.63
N LEU A 82 -31.99 -21.86 -22.81
CA LEU A 82 -33.04 -22.86 -23.00
C LEU A 82 -33.92 -22.58 -24.23
N ASN A 83 -34.18 -21.30 -24.55
CA ASN A 83 -35.13 -20.94 -25.61
C ASN A 83 -34.48 -20.68 -26.97
N VAL A 84 -33.21 -20.25 -26.98
CA VAL A 84 -32.46 -19.90 -28.18
C VAL A 84 -31.34 -20.91 -28.40
N LYS A 85 -30.31 -20.91 -27.54
CA LYS A 85 -29.08 -21.67 -27.79
C LYS A 85 -29.27 -23.18 -27.83
N LEU A 86 -30.13 -23.72 -26.98
CA LEU A 86 -30.41 -25.15 -26.96
C LEU A 86 -31.04 -25.63 -28.28
N LYS A 87 -31.88 -24.79 -28.90
CA LYS A 87 -32.52 -25.10 -30.18
C LYS A 87 -31.56 -24.98 -31.36
N GLU A 88 -30.62 -24.05 -31.29
CA GLU A 88 -29.56 -23.85 -32.28
C GLU A 88 -28.53 -24.98 -32.24
N GLU A 89 -27.99 -25.28 -31.04
CA GLU A 89 -26.85 -26.19 -30.86
C GLU A 89 -27.27 -27.65 -30.70
N ILE A 90 -28.45 -27.92 -30.12
CA ILE A 90 -28.95 -29.29 -29.91
C ILE A 90 -30.42 -29.42 -30.37
N PRO A 91 -30.69 -29.27 -31.69
CA PRO A 91 -32.06 -29.23 -32.23
C PRO A 91 -32.86 -30.49 -31.90
N MET A 92 -32.19 -31.65 -31.90
CA MET A 92 -32.81 -32.94 -31.60
C MET A 92 -33.36 -33.00 -30.17
N LEU A 93 -32.68 -32.41 -29.17
CA LEU A 93 -33.18 -32.34 -27.79
C LEU A 93 -34.29 -31.31 -27.63
N ALA A 94 -34.21 -30.20 -28.35
CA ALA A 94 -35.20 -29.13 -28.28
C ALA A 94 -36.61 -29.60 -28.66
N MET A 95 -36.75 -30.59 -29.55
CA MET A 95 -38.05 -31.17 -29.91
C MET A 95 -38.69 -31.99 -28.78
N PHE A 96 -37.91 -32.51 -27.83
CA PHE A 96 -38.39 -33.28 -26.67
C PHE A 96 -38.65 -32.40 -25.44
N ILE A 97 -38.27 -31.12 -25.48
CA ILE A 97 -38.41 -30.17 -24.37
C ILE A 97 -39.54 -29.20 -24.71
N GLY A 98 -40.73 -29.46 -24.18
CA GLY A 98 -41.85 -28.53 -24.23
C GLY A 98 -41.80 -27.47 -23.14
N ASN A 99 -42.67 -26.46 -23.21
CA ASN A 99 -42.68 -25.30 -22.29
C ASN A 99 -42.66 -25.69 -20.80
N LYS A 100 -43.47 -26.68 -20.38
CA LYS A 100 -43.48 -27.16 -18.99
C LYS A 100 -42.14 -27.78 -18.55
N THR A 101 -41.46 -28.48 -19.45
CA THR A 101 -40.16 -29.09 -19.17
C THR A 101 -39.08 -28.01 -19.09
N THR A 102 -39.14 -27.00 -19.95
CA THR A 102 -38.25 -25.82 -19.90
C THR A 102 -38.32 -25.11 -18.55
N ASP A 103 -39.53 -24.82 -18.06
CA ASP A 103 -39.73 -24.15 -16.78
C ASP A 103 -39.18 -24.99 -15.62
N LYS A 104 -39.37 -26.32 -15.67
CA LYS A 104 -38.85 -27.21 -14.62
C LYS A 104 -37.33 -27.32 -14.65
N ILE A 105 -36.72 -27.37 -15.84
CA ILE A 105 -35.27 -27.34 -16.00
C ILE A 105 -34.72 -26.03 -15.44
N ARG A 106 -35.32 -24.88 -15.79
CA ARG A 106 -34.93 -23.57 -15.24
C ARG A 106 -34.95 -23.57 -13.72
N GLU A 107 -36.05 -24.01 -13.11
CA GLU A 107 -36.23 -24.04 -11.65
C GLU A 107 -35.14 -24.88 -10.97
N VAL A 108 -34.93 -26.11 -11.45
CA VAL A 108 -33.90 -27.01 -10.89
C VAL A 108 -32.50 -26.42 -11.07
N PHE A 109 -32.22 -25.80 -12.22
CA PHE A 109 -30.91 -25.23 -12.49
C PHE A 109 -30.60 -24.03 -11.59
N ILE A 110 -31.58 -23.16 -11.36
CA ILE A 110 -31.45 -22.02 -10.44
C ILE A 110 -31.18 -22.51 -9.02
N ASP A 111 -31.92 -23.53 -8.56
CA ASP A 111 -31.77 -24.09 -7.22
C ASP A 111 -30.39 -24.73 -7.01
N GLN A 112 -29.93 -25.50 -8.01
CA GLN A 112 -28.57 -26.03 -8.02
C GLN A 112 -27.52 -24.92 -8.03
N LEU A 113 -27.73 -23.86 -8.80
CA LEU A 113 -26.78 -22.75 -8.89
C LEU A 113 -26.68 -21.97 -7.56
N LYS A 114 -27.79 -21.75 -6.86
CA LYS A 114 -27.79 -21.16 -5.50
C LYS A 114 -26.95 -21.97 -4.51
N THR A 115 -26.88 -23.29 -4.70
CA THR A 115 -26.11 -24.19 -3.83
C THR A 115 -24.65 -24.28 -4.26
N LEU A 116 -24.37 -24.40 -5.56
CA LEU A 116 -23.03 -24.61 -6.10
C LEU A 116 -22.20 -23.33 -6.16
N PHE A 117 -22.82 -22.19 -6.46
CA PHE A 117 -22.12 -20.93 -6.65
C PHE A 117 -21.31 -20.49 -5.41
N PRO A 118 -21.87 -20.48 -4.18
CA PRO A 118 -21.08 -20.17 -2.98
C PRO A 118 -19.89 -21.11 -2.80
N GLN A 119 -20.06 -22.40 -3.06
CA GLN A 119 -19.02 -23.41 -2.87
C GLN A 119 -17.84 -23.21 -3.83
N VAL A 120 -18.14 -22.96 -5.11
CA VAL A 120 -17.11 -22.68 -6.13
C VAL A 120 -16.38 -21.39 -5.79
N MET A 121 -17.12 -20.35 -5.41
CA MET A 121 -16.52 -19.07 -5.07
C MET A 121 -15.64 -19.12 -3.82
N LEU A 122 -16.02 -19.92 -2.81
CA LEU A 122 -15.18 -20.20 -1.64
C LEU A 122 -13.86 -20.87 -2.03
N GLN A 123 -13.92 -21.89 -2.90
CA GLN A 123 -12.71 -22.58 -3.37
C GLN A 123 -11.78 -21.65 -4.17
N LEU A 124 -12.35 -20.84 -5.06
CA LEU A 124 -11.59 -19.85 -5.82
C LEU A 124 -10.92 -18.81 -4.91
N THR A 125 -11.66 -18.30 -3.91
CA THR A 125 -11.15 -17.32 -2.95
C THR A 125 -10.04 -17.90 -2.08
N ALA A 126 -10.18 -19.15 -1.65
CA ALA A 126 -9.15 -19.85 -0.87
C ALA A 126 -7.84 -19.99 -1.66
N ASN A 127 -7.92 -20.29 -2.96
CA ASN A 127 -6.76 -20.34 -3.84
C ASN A 127 -6.16 -18.95 -4.09
N LEU A 128 -7.01 -17.94 -4.34
CA LEU A 128 -6.58 -16.56 -4.55
C LEU A 128 -5.87 -15.97 -3.34
N LYS A 129 -6.26 -16.33 -2.11
CA LYS A 129 -5.58 -15.88 -0.88
C LYS A 129 -4.12 -16.35 -0.80
N ASN A 130 -3.83 -17.52 -1.37
CA ASN A 130 -2.47 -18.07 -1.41
C ASN A 130 -1.62 -17.39 -2.49
N GLU A 131 -2.23 -17.01 -3.61
CA GLU A 131 -1.55 -16.34 -4.73
C GLU A 131 -1.39 -14.83 -4.51
N LEU A 132 -2.41 -14.16 -3.97
CA LEU A 132 -2.42 -12.75 -3.61
C LEU A 132 -1.89 -12.58 -2.19
N ASN A 133 -0.58 -12.75 -2.02
CA ASN A 133 0.07 -12.42 -0.76
C ASN A 133 0.52 -10.93 -0.76
N PRO A 134 -0.29 -10.00 -0.21
CA PRO A 134 -0.01 -8.57 -0.23
C PRO A 134 1.29 -8.22 0.49
N GLU A 135 1.70 -9.02 1.48
CA GLU A 135 2.95 -8.82 2.20
C GLU A 135 4.14 -9.02 1.25
N GLN A 136 4.11 -10.07 0.43
CA GLN A 136 5.15 -10.29 -0.56
C GLN A 136 5.11 -9.24 -1.67
N ILE A 137 3.92 -8.87 -2.14
CA ILE A 137 3.75 -7.89 -3.22
C ILE A 137 4.31 -6.52 -2.78
N VAL A 138 3.91 -6.03 -1.60
CA VAL A 138 4.36 -4.74 -1.07
C VAL A 138 5.85 -4.77 -0.72
N THR A 139 6.35 -5.86 -0.14
CA THR A 139 7.79 -6.00 0.16
C THR A 139 8.63 -5.95 -1.12
N ARG A 140 8.22 -6.69 -2.17
CA ARG A 140 8.91 -6.68 -3.46
C ARG A 140 8.88 -5.29 -4.10
N GLN A 141 7.71 -4.66 -4.15
CA GLN A 141 7.59 -3.32 -4.73
C GLN A 141 8.42 -2.25 -4.00
N LEU A 142 8.48 -2.29 -2.66
CA LEU A 142 9.29 -1.36 -1.87
C LEU A 142 10.79 -1.68 -1.93
N THR A 143 11.15 -2.91 -2.30
CA THR A 143 12.54 -3.29 -2.58
C THR A 143 12.97 -2.75 -3.96
N GLU A 144 12.12 -2.87 -4.97
CA GLU A 144 12.36 -2.34 -6.32
C GLU A 144 12.32 -0.80 -6.38
N LYS A 145 11.39 -0.19 -5.63
CA LYS A 145 11.25 1.26 -5.48
C LYS A 145 11.50 1.64 -4.02
N PRO A 146 12.78 1.90 -3.64
CA PRO A 146 13.12 2.18 -2.25
C PRO A 146 12.39 3.42 -1.73
N LEU A 147 11.78 3.28 -0.56
CA LEU A 147 11.05 4.36 0.12
C LEU A 147 11.97 5.56 0.40
N SER A 148 13.25 5.32 0.64
CA SER A 148 14.26 6.37 0.80
C SER A 148 14.32 7.33 -0.39
N SER A 149 14.05 6.87 -1.62
CA SER A 149 14.05 7.74 -2.81
C SER A 149 12.89 8.73 -2.82
N LEU A 150 11.71 8.30 -2.36
CA LEU A 150 10.53 9.15 -2.21
C LEU A 150 10.73 10.12 -1.04
N MET A 151 11.15 9.61 0.11
CA MET A 151 11.40 10.42 1.31
C MET A 151 12.51 11.45 1.10
N LYS A 152 13.56 11.13 0.34
CA LYS A 152 14.64 12.07 0.01
C LYS A 152 14.11 13.36 -0.63
N LYS A 153 13.12 13.25 -1.51
CA LYS A 153 12.56 14.40 -2.22
C LYS A 153 11.87 15.36 -1.24
N ASP A 154 11.06 14.83 -0.34
CA ASP A 154 10.27 15.64 0.61
C ASP A 154 11.13 16.12 1.79
N MET A 155 12.02 15.26 2.31
CA MET A 155 12.91 15.62 3.41
C MET A 155 14.02 16.58 2.99
N ALA A 156 14.40 16.65 1.71
CA ALA A 156 15.47 17.54 1.26
C ALA A 156 15.12 19.02 1.50
N ALA A 157 13.85 19.41 1.40
CA ALA A 157 13.41 20.77 1.69
C ALA A 157 13.50 21.08 3.19
N GLN A 158 13.09 20.14 4.04
CA GLN A 158 13.14 20.28 5.50
C GLN A 158 14.59 20.28 6.02
N LEU A 159 15.45 19.44 5.47
CA LEU A 159 16.87 19.35 5.85
C LEU A 159 17.64 20.63 5.50
N ARG A 160 17.27 21.33 4.42
CA ARG A 160 17.84 22.65 4.11
C ARG A 160 17.49 23.68 5.18
N ARG A 161 16.26 23.67 5.71
CA ARG A 161 15.85 24.55 6.82
C ARG A 161 16.63 24.23 8.09
N TYR A 162 16.79 22.94 8.40
CA TYR A 162 17.60 22.49 9.54
C TYR A 162 19.08 22.89 9.41
N ARG A 163 19.67 22.79 8.22
CA ARG A 163 21.03 23.25 7.95
C ARG A 163 21.20 24.74 8.22
N ASN A 164 20.22 25.57 7.84
CA ASN A 164 20.27 27.00 8.10
C ASN A 164 20.08 27.33 9.59
N ALA A 165 19.31 26.53 10.33
CA ALA A 165 19.22 26.65 11.78
C ALA A 165 20.56 26.38 12.48
N GLY A 166 21.40 25.47 11.95
CA GLY A 166 22.75 25.23 12.46
C GLY A 166 23.65 26.47 12.44
N LEU A 167 23.43 27.40 11.50
CA LEU A 167 24.14 28.68 11.45
C LEU A 167 23.69 29.60 12.59
N LEU A 168 22.38 29.68 12.86
CA LEU A 168 21.83 30.43 13.99
C LEU A 168 22.36 29.90 15.33
N TYR A 169 22.31 28.59 15.55
CA TYR A 169 22.85 27.98 16.77
C TYR A 169 24.36 28.21 16.92
N GLY A 170 25.14 28.05 15.85
CA GLY A 170 26.58 28.32 15.89
C GLY A 170 26.92 29.79 16.19
N LEU A 171 26.09 30.72 15.75
CA LEU A 171 26.22 32.15 16.05
C LEU A 171 25.90 32.43 17.53
N VAL A 172 24.81 31.87 18.06
CA VAL A 172 24.45 32.00 19.48
C VAL A 172 25.55 31.43 20.39
N ILE A 173 26.08 30.24 20.08
CA ILE A 173 27.19 29.63 20.82
C ILE A 173 28.44 30.51 20.76
N GLY A 174 28.74 31.08 19.59
CA GLY A 174 29.84 32.03 19.43
C GLY A 174 29.70 33.26 20.30
N LEU A 175 28.48 33.80 20.38
CA LEU A 175 28.16 34.99 21.17
C LEU A 175 28.31 34.73 22.67
N VAL A 176 27.86 33.57 23.13
CA VAL A 176 28.07 33.11 24.52
C VAL A 176 29.55 32.95 24.84
N ASN A 177 30.33 32.32 23.94
CA ASN A 177 31.78 32.16 24.13
C ASN A 177 32.53 33.50 24.17
N LEU A 178 32.10 34.48 23.37
CA LEU A 178 32.69 35.83 23.35
C LEU A 178 32.42 36.56 24.69
N VAL A 179 31.18 36.48 25.21
CA VAL A 179 30.81 37.07 26.50
C VAL A 179 31.60 36.43 27.64
N LEU A 180 31.72 35.10 27.65
CA LEU A 180 32.52 34.38 28.66
C LEU A 180 34.00 34.78 28.63
N LEU A 181 34.62 34.84 27.45
CA LEU A 181 36.01 35.27 27.31
C LEU A 181 36.22 36.72 27.72
N CYS A 182 35.25 37.60 27.45
CA CYS A 182 35.31 39.00 27.87
C CYS A 182 35.14 39.18 29.39
N PHE A 183 34.52 38.23 30.09
CA PHE A 183 34.36 38.27 31.55
C PHE A 183 35.55 37.68 32.30
N VAL A 184 36.26 36.72 31.67
CA VAL A 184 37.40 36.00 32.26
C VAL A 184 38.75 36.72 32.06
N LEU A 185 38.86 37.53 31.00
CA LEU A 185 40.08 38.26 30.60
C LEU A 185 40.06 39.72 31.05
#